data_AF-A0A1I6L3I0-F1
#
_entry.id   AF-A0A1I6L3I0-F1
#
_cell.length_a   1.000
_cell.length_b   1.000
_cell.length_c   1.000
_cell.angle_alpha   90.00
_cell.angle_beta   90.00
_cell.angle_gamma   90.00
#
_symmetry.space_group_name_H-M   'P 1'
#
loop_
_entity.id
_entity.type
_entity.pdbx_description
1 polymer ?
#
loop_
_entity_poly.entity_id
_entity_poly.type
_entity_poly.pdbx_seq_one_letter_code
_entity_poly.pdbx_strand_id
1 'polypeptide(L)'
;MMRNIFSCLFQCVLFLVTFALGSFLLHPFNKRTTLAPDALHTRVFIWDGLLLMLILYVLVLFVEVLMKRIKTAGPWTTVALGVAALLGFLMKFGFLSIDRM
;
A
#
# COMPACT_ATOMS: atom_id res chain seq x y z
N MET A 1 -21.86 -5.11 12.46
CA MET A 1 -20.44 -4.93 12.84
C MET A 1 -19.51 -5.94 12.16
N MET A 2 -19.65 -7.26 12.36
CA MET A 2 -18.77 -8.28 11.74
C MET A 2 -18.62 -8.17 10.22
N ARG A 3 -19.72 -7.93 9.48
CA ARG A 3 -19.67 -7.78 8.00
C ARG A 3 -18.77 -6.62 7.54
N ASN A 4 -18.69 -5.54 8.32
CA ASN A 4 -17.87 -4.38 7.99
C ASN A 4 -16.40 -4.64 8.32
N ILE A 5 -16.12 -5.41 9.38
CA ILE A 5 -14.77 -5.82 9.76
C ILE A 5 -14.18 -6.75 8.69
N PHE A 6 -14.94 -7.75 8.23
CA PHE A 6 -14.50 -8.61 7.12
C PHE A 6 -14.25 -7.82 5.83
N SER A 7 -15.12 -6.87 5.50
CA SER A 7 -14.93 -5.99 4.35
C SER A 7 -13.66 -5.14 4.48
N CYS A 8 -13.40 -4.58 5.66
CA CYS A 8 -12.20 -3.81 5.96
C CYS A 8 -10.93 -4.68 5.87
N LEU A 9 -10.99 -5.91 6.41
CA LEU A 9 -9.87 -6.85 6.38
C LEU A 9 -9.55 -7.24 4.93
N PHE A 10 -10.58 -7.55 4.14
CA PHE A 10 -10.41 -7.90 2.74
C PHE A 10 -9.87 -6.73 1.91
N GLN A 11 -10.36 -5.51 2.14
CA GLN A 11 -9.82 -4.29 1.52
C GLN A 11 -8.36 -4.05 1.94
N CYS A 12 -8.02 -4.28 3.21
CA CYS A 12 -6.65 -4.17 3.69
C CYS A 12 -5.72 -5.17 2.98
N VAL A 13 -6.15 -6.43 2.83
CA VAL A 13 -5.40 -7.46 2.10
C VAL A 13 -5.27 -7.09 0.63
N LEU A 14 -6.34 -6.60 -0.01
CA LEU A 14 -6.31 -6.11 -1.39
C LEU A 14 -5.27 -4.99 -1.56
N PHE A 15 -5.28 -3.99 -0.69
CA PHE A 15 -4.30 -2.89 -0.75
C PHE A 15 -2.88 -3.37 -0.52
N LEU A 16 -2.66 -4.30 0.42
CA LEU A 16 -1.34 -4.86 0.72
C LEU A 16 -0.80 -5.71 -0.43
N VAL A 17 -1.63 -6.58 -1.02
CA VAL A 17 -1.26 -7.36 -2.22
C VAL A 17 -0.96 -6.44 -3.39
N THR A 18 -1.75 -5.39 -3.60
CA THR A 18 -1.50 -4.39 -4.65
C THR A 18 -0.18 -3.65 -4.44
N PHE A 19 0.10 -3.27 -3.19
CA PHE A 19 1.37 -2.64 -2.81
C PHE A 19 2.56 -3.57 -3.06
N ALA A 20 2.44 -4.87 -2.72
CA ALA A 20 3.47 -5.86 -2.97
C ALA A 20 3.66 -6.09 -4.48
N LEU A 21 2.58 -6.29 -5.23
CA LEU A 21 2.63 -6.48 -6.68
C LEU A 21 3.30 -5.30 -7.37
N GLY A 22 2.92 -4.07 -7.04
CA GLY A 22 3.54 -2.87 -7.61
C GLY A 22 4.95 -2.58 -7.12
N SER A 23 5.35 -3.11 -5.96
CA SER A 23 6.73 -2.93 -5.46
C SER A 23 7.69 -3.98 -6.00
N PHE A 24 7.22 -5.20 -6.31
CA PHE A 24 8.07 -6.36 -6.61
C PHE A 24 7.92 -6.90 -8.04
N LEU A 25 6.70 -6.93 -8.61
CA LEU A 25 6.44 -7.58 -9.90
C LEU A 25 6.17 -6.57 -11.02
N LEU A 26 5.21 -5.69 -10.80
CA LEU A 26 4.72 -4.73 -11.77
C LEU A 26 5.43 -3.40 -11.52
N HIS A 27 6.33 -3.03 -12.43
CA HIS A 27 7.02 -1.73 -12.41
C HIS A 27 6.49 -0.79 -13.52
N PRO A 28 5.19 -0.43 -13.52
CA PRO A 28 4.61 0.34 -14.61
C PRO A 28 5.11 1.80 -14.66
N PHE A 29 5.53 2.37 -13.52
CA PHE A 29 5.95 3.77 -13.45
C PHE A 29 7.47 3.92 -13.34
N ASN A 30 8.18 2.84 -12.98
CA ASN A 30 9.62 2.80 -12.77
C ASN A 30 10.13 3.97 -11.91
N LYS A 31 9.32 4.45 -10.96
CA LYS A 31 9.70 5.55 -10.08
C LYS A 31 10.53 4.97 -8.94
N ARG A 32 11.84 5.14 -9.07
CA ARG A 32 12.83 4.63 -8.13
C ARG A 32 13.54 5.81 -7.47
N THR A 33 13.69 5.77 -6.16
CA THR A 33 14.50 6.73 -5.41
C THR A 33 15.62 5.98 -4.72
N THR A 34 16.85 6.39 -4.97
CA THR A 34 18.02 5.90 -4.23
C THR A 34 18.04 6.58 -2.86
N LEU A 35 17.85 5.80 -1.80
CA LEU A 35 17.77 6.29 -0.42
C LEU A 35 19.16 6.49 0.20
N ALA A 36 20.16 5.72 -0.23
CA ALA A 36 21.56 5.89 0.17
C ALA A 36 22.47 5.35 -0.94
N PRO A 37 23.34 6.20 -1.52
CA PRO A 37 24.44 5.75 -2.36
C PRO A 37 25.62 5.42 -1.44
N ASP A 38 25.62 4.24 -0.82
CA ASP A 38 26.82 3.75 -0.12
C ASP A 38 27.64 2.93 -1.12
N ALA A 39 28.97 3.01 -1.07
CA ALA A 39 29.88 2.46 -2.10
C ALA A 39 29.80 0.93 -2.29
N LEU A 40 29.06 0.23 -1.41
CA LEU A 40 28.84 -1.22 -1.41
C LEU A 40 27.39 -1.64 -1.65
N HIS A 41 26.39 -0.79 -1.37
CA HIS A 41 24.98 -1.16 -1.46
C HIS A 41 24.09 0.02 -1.86
N THR A 42 23.62 0.02 -3.11
CA THR A 42 22.62 0.98 -3.61
C THR A 42 21.25 0.60 -3.08
N ARG A 43 20.75 1.30 -2.05
CA ARG A 43 19.37 1.10 -1.56
C ARG A 43 18.38 1.82 -2.47
N VAL A 44 17.61 1.06 -3.24
CA VAL A 44 16.60 1.59 -4.17
C VAL A 44 15.20 1.38 -3.61
N PHE A 45 14.45 2.46 -3.44
CA PHE A 45 13.05 2.45 -3.06
C PHE A 45 12.16 2.63 -4.29
N ILE A 46 11.36 1.61 -4.59
CA ILE A 46 10.42 1.63 -5.72
C ILE A 46 9.05 2.15 -5.27
N TRP A 47 8.62 3.30 -5.79
CA TRP A 47 7.36 3.95 -5.40
C TRP A 47 6.12 3.34 -6.07
N ASP A 48 6.31 2.53 -7.09
CA ASP A 48 5.25 1.95 -7.94
C ASP A 48 4.16 1.22 -7.12
N GLY A 49 4.53 0.50 -6.06
CA GLY A 49 3.57 -0.14 -5.16
C GLY A 49 2.67 0.83 -4.40
N LEU A 50 3.23 1.95 -3.95
CA LEU A 50 2.46 2.99 -3.27
C LEU A 50 1.52 3.72 -4.24
N LEU A 51 2.01 4.01 -5.44
CA LEU A 51 1.21 4.61 -6.52
C LEU A 51 0.03 3.71 -6.91
N LEU A 52 0.29 2.42 -7.14
CA LEU A 52 -0.75 1.43 -7.47
C LEU A 52 -1.79 1.30 -6.36
N MET A 53 -1.36 1.28 -5.10
CA MET A 53 -2.28 1.25 -3.96
C MET A 53 -3.18 2.51 -3.92
N LEU A 54 -2.61 3.68 -4.20
CA LEU A 54 -3.34 4.95 -4.22
C LEU A 54 -4.35 5.01 -5.37
N ILE A 55 -3.97 4.55 -6.57
CA ILE A 55 -4.89 4.42 -7.71
C ILE A 55 -6.06 3.50 -7.36
N LEU A 56 -5.77 2.33 -6.76
CA LEU A 56 -6.81 1.39 -6.36
C LEU A 56 -7.75 2.00 -5.31
N TYR A 57 -7.22 2.77 -4.37
CA TYR A 57 -8.02 3.46 -3.36
C TYR A 57 -8.97 4.49 -3.97
N VAL A 58 -8.49 5.31 -4.91
CA VAL A 58 -9.36 6.25 -5.63
C VAL A 58 -10.46 5.51 -6.38
N LEU A 59 -10.13 4.37 -7.00
CA LEU A 59 -11.11 3.54 -7.72
C LEU A 59 -12.17 2.96 -6.78
N VAL A 60 -11.76 2.44 -5.61
CA VAL A 60 -12.68 1.93 -4.60
C VAL A 60 -13.57 3.04 -4.06
N LEU A 61 -13.03 4.22 -3.74
CA LEU A 61 -13.83 5.37 -3.32
C LEU A 61 -14.83 5.79 -4.41
N PHE A 62 -14.42 5.78 -5.67
CA PHE A 62 -15.31 6.12 -6.78
C PHE A 62 -16.47 5.14 -6.88
N VAL A 63 -16.22 3.83 -6.73
CA VAL A 63 -17.27 2.82 -6.65
C VAL A 63 -18.18 3.05 -5.44
N GLU A 64 -17.63 3.37 -4.27
CA GLU A 64 -18.42 3.66 -3.06
C GLU A 64 -19.28 4.93 -3.18
N VAL A 65 -18.80 5.95 -3.90
CA VAL A 65 -19.55 7.15 -4.27
C VAL A 65 -20.72 6.79 -5.18
N LEU A 66 -20.46 6.02 -6.25
CA LEU A 66 -21.50 5.56 -7.20
C LEU A 66 -22.56 4.71 -6.50
N MET A 67 -22.15 3.85 -5.55
CA MET A 67 -23.05 3.04 -4.75
C MET A 67 -23.79 3.85 -3.66
N LYS A 68 -23.51 5.15 -3.51
CA LYS A 68 -24.03 6.03 -2.44
C LYS A 68 -23.75 5.50 -1.03
N ARG A 69 -22.69 4.70 -0.86
CA ARG A 69 -22.29 4.06 0.42
C ARG A 69 -21.12 4.74 1.11
N ILE A 70 -20.66 5.87 0.59
CA ILE A 70 -19.48 6.58 1.11
C ILE A 70 -19.57 6.92 2.61
N LYS A 71 -20.75 7.27 3.12
CA LYS A 71 -20.91 7.64 4.54
C LYS A 71 -20.65 6.48 5.51
N THR A 72 -20.88 5.25 5.08
CA THR A 72 -20.73 4.05 5.91
C THR A 72 -19.50 3.22 5.56
N ALA A 73 -19.08 3.19 4.30
CA ALA A 73 -17.93 2.41 3.83
C ALA A 73 -16.64 3.23 3.70
N GLY A 74 -16.75 4.52 3.32
CA GLY A 74 -15.63 5.43 3.10
C GLY A 74 -14.63 5.58 4.26
N PRO A 75 -15.10 5.72 5.51
CA PRO A 75 -14.20 5.76 6.66
C PRO A 75 -13.41 4.46 6.83
N TRP A 76 -14.04 3.30 6.60
CA TRP A 76 -13.41 1.99 6.74
C TRP A 76 -12.39 1.72 5.64
N THR A 77 -12.65 2.12 4.40
CA THR A 77 -11.68 2.06 3.29
C THR A 77 -10.45 2.91 3.57
N THR A 78 -10.64 4.08 4.18
CA THR A 78 -9.53 4.98 4.54
C THR A 78 -8.67 4.40 5.66
N VAL A 79 -9.30 3.78 6.68
CA VAL A 79 -8.58 3.07 7.74
C VAL A 79 -7.82 1.87 7.17
N ALA A 80 -8.45 1.08 6.29
CA ALA A 80 -7.80 -0.06 5.63
C ALA A 80 -6.59 0.37 4.79
N LEU A 81 -6.69 1.49 4.06
CA LEU A 81 -5.56 2.08 3.35
C LEU A 81 -4.42 2.46 4.30
N GLY A 82 -4.73 3.18 5.39
CA GLY A 82 -3.73 3.62 6.35
C GLY A 82 -2.97 2.44 6.97
N VAL A 83 -3.70 1.38 7.35
CA VAL A 83 -3.12 0.15 7.89
C VAL A 83 -2.28 -0.58 6.85
N ALA A 84 -2.78 -0.72 5.61
CA ALA A 84 -2.03 -1.36 4.53
C ALA A 84 -0.76 -0.58 4.14
N ALA A 85 -0.82 0.76 4.14
CA ALA A 85 0.33 1.62 3.90
C ALA A 85 1.38 1.44 5.00
N LEU A 86 0.96 1.52 6.27
CA LEU A 86 1.83 1.30 7.43
C LEU A 86 2.50 -0.08 7.36
N LEU A 87 1.73 -1.14 7.09
CA LEU A 87 2.26 -2.50 6.92
C LEU A 87 3.20 -2.61 5.72
N GLY A 88 2.86 -2.03 4.57
CA GLY A 88 3.70 -2.04 3.38
C GLY A 88 5.03 -1.32 3.61
N PHE A 89 5.01 -0.19 4.30
CA PHE A 89 6.21 0.51 4.74
C PHE A 89 7.00 -0.29 5.77
N LEU A 90 6.35 -0.88 6.77
CA LEU A 90 7.00 -1.75 7.76
C LEU A 90 7.61 -2.99 7.13
N MET A 91 7.02 -3.57 6.08
CA MET A 91 7.66 -4.65 5.33
C MET A 91 8.89 -4.12 4.59
N LYS A 92 8.75 -3.00 3.88
CA LYS A 92 9.86 -2.48 3.07
C LYS A 92 11.02 -1.92 3.89
N PHE A 93 10.76 -1.41 5.09
CA PHE A 93 11.77 -0.87 6.01
C PHE A 93 12.16 -1.86 7.13
N GLY A 94 11.22 -2.66 7.64
CA GLY A 94 11.44 -3.62 8.72
C GLY A 94 12.14 -4.91 8.30
N PHE A 95 12.13 -5.28 7.01
CA PHE A 95 13.05 -6.30 6.49
C PHE A 95 14.50 -5.77 6.30
N LEU A 96 14.79 -4.50 6.63
CA LEU A 96 16.07 -3.84 6.29
C LEU A 96 16.67 -2.96 7.41
N SER A 97 16.33 -3.23 8.67
CA SER A 97 17.26 -3.04 9.78
C SER A 97 18.21 -4.24 9.83
N ILE A 98 19.13 -4.31 8.86
CA ILE A 98 20.41 -4.96 9.12
C ILE A 98 21.09 -4.06 10.13
N ASP A 99 20.93 -4.42 11.39
CA ASP A 99 21.82 -4.03 12.46
C ASP A 99 23.23 -4.38 11.99
N ARG A 100 24.10 -3.37 11.85
CA ARG A 100 25.51 -3.62 11.63
C ARG A 100 26.07 -4.14 12.96
N MET A 101 26.23 -5.45 13.08
CA MET A 101 27.27 -6.06 13.92
C MET A 101 28.26 -6.77 13.01
#